data_AF-A0A0X3NH90-F1
#
_entry.id   AF-A0A0X3NH90-F1
#
_cell.length_a   1.000
_cell.length_b   1.000
_cell.length_c   1.000
_cell.angle_alpha   90.00
_cell.angle_beta   90.00
_cell.angle_gamma   90.00
#
_symmetry.space_group_name_H-M   'P 1'
#
loop_
_entity.id
_entity.type
_entity.pdbx_description
1 polymer ?
#
loop_
_entity_poly.entity_id
_entity_poly.type
_entity_poly.pdbx_seq_one_letter_code
_entity_poly.pdbx_strand_id
1 'polypeptide(L)'
;AEGGGAPAAPAEGGGGGGAPPAAPASPGFHERFRLWVTTEEHKKFPIGFLQIAIKFTNEPPEGIKANLSRTYLGITQDFLEICVTFHWRVMLYSLAFLHCTVQERRKFGPIGWCIPYEFNQSDFNASVQFIQNHLDSLEFKKSQKTSGIDWKCTCYMISEIQYGGRVTDDFDLRLLKTLTRNNFQEAMFSPDYVMVDRYPIPLLSTVTEYLDYIRNDLPPRDSPEAVGLHANADITYSTQTTRHILATIVSIQPKDASGEGADDDSGGGENAKPQAAETRESIVYRLCTEMLNKLPPPYVDFQVRAQLERLGALQPMTIFLRQEVQRMNKVIKLVLATLTDLRLAIDGTVVMNENLRMALDCIFDARVPGFWERTSWESSTLGFWYTELLERNAQFSGWLEKGRPPSFWMTGFFNPQGFLTAMRQEISRTHEGWSLDTVVLASKVTRCNVEELNEPPAEGGVYIYGLYIEGAAWERRSSRLIEAKPKILYEAMPVVHVFAVQESTTSKKIAESRMPYSCPIYRKPRRTDLKYVASIDLNCTKTPDHWCKRSVALLCDIK
;
A
#
# COMPACT_ATOMS: atom_id res chain seq x y z
N ALA A 1 2.10 -17.06 48.67
CA ALA A 1 2.46 -16.53 49.99
C ALA A 1 2.77 -15.06 49.77
N GLU A 2 2.05 -14.06 50.29
CA GLU A 2 1.00 -13.90 51.30
C GLU A 2 0.11 -12.76 50.76
N GLY A 3 -1.21 -12.73 50.91
CA GLY A 3 -1.90 -12.58 52.19
C GLY A 3 -2.18 -11.09 52.47
N GLY A 4 -3.17 -10.51 51.79
CA GLY A 4 -3.62 -9.14 52.03
C GLY A 4 -4.43 -9.02 53.33
N GLY A 5 -3.92 -8.24 54.29
CA GLY A 5 -4.63 -7.83 55.49
C GLY A 5 -5.22 -6.44 55.32
N ALA A 6 -6.54 -6.32 55.41
CA ALA A 6 -7.23 -5.04 55.59
C ALA A 6 -7.25 -4.68 57.09
N PRO A 7 -6.98 -3.42 57.48
CA PRO A 7 -7.26 -2.96 58.83
C PRO A 7 -8.67 -2.37 58.91
N ALA A 8 -9.40 -2.78 59.95
CA ALA A 8 -10.63 -2.16 60.42
C ALA A 8 -10.33 -1.04 61.42
N ALA A 9 -11.11 0.04 61.41
CA ALA A 9 -11.36 0.94 62.54
C ALA A 9 -12.58 1.85 62.22
N PRO A 10 -13.22 2.53 63.19
CA PRO A 10 -14.34 1.99 63.94
C PRO A 10 -15.61 2.87 63.86
N ALA A 11 -16.70 2.34 64.43
CA ALA A 11 -17.98 3.00 64.56
C ALA A 11 -18.02 4.00 65.74
N GLU A 12 -18.46 5.22 65.46
CA GLU A 12 -19.13 6.14 66.39
C GLU A 12 -20.41 6.57 65.65
N GLY A 13 -21.62 6.52 66.19
CA GLY A 13 -22.09 7.07 67.46
C GLY A 13 -23.28 7.96 67.09
N GLY A 14 -24.51 7.50 67.36
CA GLY A 14 -25.74 8.13 66.90
C GLY A 14 -26.05 9.48 67.55
N GLY A 15 -26.69 10.36 66.79
CA GLY A 15 -27.29 11.60 67.28
C GLY A 15 -28.25 12.17 66.23
N GLY A 16 -29.55 12.02 66.48
CA GLY A 16 -30.61 12.56 65.62
C GLY A 16 -30.75 14.07 65.77
N GLY A 17 -30.84 14.76 64.62
CA GLY A 17 -31.23 16.15 64.51
C GLY A 17 -31.69 16.40 63.07
N GLY A 18 -32.98 16.71 62.89
CA GLY A 18 -33.59 16.89 61.58
C GLY A 18 -33.00 18.07 60.81
N ALA A 19 -32.54 17.81 59.59
CA ALA A 19 -32.27 18.83 58.57
C ALA A 19 -33.39 18.78 57.51
N PRO A 20 -33.79 19.93 56.92
CA PRO A 20 -34.89 20.00 55.95
C PRO A 20 -34.56 19.20 54.68
N PRO A 21 -35.57 18.79 53.88
CA PRO A 21 -35.33 18.05 52.65
C PRO A 21 -34.40 18.86 51.74
N ALA A 22 -33.27 18.24 51.37
CA ALA A 22 -32.34 18.81 50.42
C ALA A 22 -33.09 19.15 49.12
N ALA A 23 -32.88 20.37 48.62
CA ALA A 23 -33.34 20.79 47.31
C ALA A 23 -32.90 19.77 46.24
N PRO A 24 -33.69 19.57 45.17
CA PRO A 24 -33.36 18.58 44.15
C PRO A 24 -31.96 18.89 43.60
N ALA A 25 -31.06 17.91 43.71
CA ALA A 25 -29.70 18.04 43.21
C ALA A 25 -29.77 18.35 41.71
N SER A 26 -29.40 19.58 41.35
CA SER A 26 -29.08 19.94 39.98
C SER A 26 -28.07 18.93 39.43
N PRO A 27 -28.22 18.41 38.19
CA PRO A 27 -27.27 17.48 37.61
C PRO A 27 -25.97 18.23 37.35
N GLY A 28 -25.11 18.29 38.37
CA GLY A 28 -23.99 19.21 38.42
C GLY A 28 -22.76 18.47 38.89
N PHE A 29 -21.99 17.98 37.92
CA PHE A 29 -20.61 17.57 38.16
C PHE A 29 -19.83 18.71 38.83
N HIS A 30 -18.91 18.36 39.72
CA HIS A 30 -18.06 19.31 40.42
C HIS A 30 -17.25 20.16 39.42
N GLU A 31 -17.10 21.48 39.63
CA GLU A 31 -16.45 22.39 38.66
C GLU A 31 -15.01 21.99 38.29
N ARG A 32 -14.30 21.32 39.21
CA ARG A 32 -12.94 20.78 38.98
C ARG A 32 -12.91 19.40 38.32
N PHE A 33 -14.06 18.77 38.09
CA PHE A 33 -14.12 17.48 37.43
C PHE A 33 -13.62 17.62 35.98
N ARG A 34 -12.67 16.76 35.60
CA ARG A 34 -12.18 16.61 34.24
C ARG A 34 -12.12 15.12 33.93
N LEU A 35 -12.67 14.72 32.79
CA LEU A 35 -12.58 13.36 32.27
C LEU A 35 -11.58 13.36 31.11
N TRP A 36 -10.51 12.59 31.26
CA TRP A 36 -9.53 12.36 30.20
C TRP A 36 -9.72 10.94 29.66
N VAL A 37 -9.95 10.82 28.36
CA VAL A 37 -10.10 9.53 27.68
C VAL A 37 -9.06 9.47 26.56
N THR A 38 -8.20 8.46 26.63
CA THR A 38 -7.25 8.15 25.56
C THR A 38 -7.78 6.96 24.79
N THR A 39 -7.98 7.14 23.48
CA THR A 39 -8.55 6.11 22.61
C THR A 39 -8.00 6.28 21.19
N GLU A 40 -7.86 5.18 20.46
CA GLU A 40 -7.58 5.20 19.03
C GLU A 40 -8.87 5.48 18.25
N GLU A 41 -8.75 5.98 17.02
CA GLU A 41 -9.89 6.22 16.15
C GLU A 41 -10.64 4.90 15.87
N HIS A 42 -11.94 4.87 16.14
CA HIS A 42 -12.76 3.69 15.89
C HIS A 42 -14.16 4.05 15.38
N LYS A 43 -14.57 3.43 14.27
CA LYS A 43 -15.87 3.72 13.61
C LYS A 43 -17.11 3.46 14.47
N LYS A 44 -17.00 2.59 15.47
CA LYS A 44 -18.08 2.28 16.42
C LYS A 44 -18.02 3.15 17.69
N PHE A 45 -17.10 4.11 17.76
CA PHE A 45 -16.98 4.96 18.92
C PHE A 45 -18.22 5.87 19.02
N PRO A 46 -18.82 6.07 20.22
CA PRO A 46 -20.09 6.76 20.35
C PRO A 46 -20.04 8.21 19.85
N ILE A 47 -20.85 8.52 18.84
CA ILE A 47 -20.89 9.85 18.21
C ILE A 47 -21.30 10.92 19.23
N GLY A 48 -22.29 10.64 20.08
CA GLY A 48 -22.74 11.58 21.12
C GLY A 48 -21.64 11.92 22.13
N PHE A 49 -20.80 10.94 22.50
CA PHE A 49 -19.65 11.18 23.38
C PHE A 49 -18.57 12.02 22.69
N LEU A 50 -18.30 11.76 21.40
CA LEU A 50 -17.42 12.62 20.62
C LEU A 50 -17.96 14.04 20.55
N GLN A 51 -19.25 14.25 20.28
CA GLN A 51 -19.81 15.59 20.15
C GLN A 51 -19.61 16.45 21.40
N ILE A 52 -19.78 15.88 22.60
CA ILE A 52 -19.62 16.60 23.88
C ILE A 52 -18.17 16.76 24.35
N ALA A 53 -17.24 15.92 23.85
CA ALA A 53 -15.84 15.94 24.29
C ALA A 53 -15.01 17.03 23.58
N ILE A 54 -13.95 17.49 24.25
CA ILE A 54 -12.86 18.24 23.61
C ILE A 54 -11.86 17.20 23.06
N LYS A 55 -11.49 17.33 21.79
CA LYS A 55 -10.64 16.36 21.10
C LYS A 55 -9.23 16.89 21.01
N PHE A 56 -8.27 16.08 21.43
CA PHE A 56 -6.84 16.32 21.23
C PHE A 56 -6.29 15.17 20.41
N THR A 57 -5.69 15.48 19.27
CA THR A 57 -4.96 14.52 18.45
C THR A 57 -3.46 14.69 18.72
N ASN A 58 -2.76 13.57 18.90
CA ASN A 58 -1.30 13.54 19.04
C ASN A 58 -0.72 12.87 17.81
N GLU A 59 -0.14 13.65 16.92
CA GLU A 59 0.47 13.17 15.68
C GLU A 59 1.99 13.30 15.78
N PRO A 60 2.76 12.37 15.19
CA PRO A 60 4.21 12.53 15.12
C PRO A 60 4.56 13.81 14.33
N PRO A 61 5.62 14.54 14.72
CA PRO A 61 6.04 15.73 14.01
C PRO A 61 6.42 15.36 12.58
N GLU A 62 5.88 16.12 11.63
CA GLU A 62 6.18 15.92 10.21
C GLU A 62 7.52 16.57 9.85
N GLY A 63 8.34 15.81 9.13
CA GLY A 63 9.61 16.24 8.58
C GLY A 63 10.81 15.87 9.43
N ILE A 64 11.95 15.73 8.76
CA ILE A 64 13.19 15.23 9.34
C ILE A 64 13.69 16.15 10.45
N LYS A 65 13.65 17.45 10.18
CA LYS A 65 14.07 18.48 11.11
C LYS A 65 13.28 18.48 12.42
N ALA A 66 11.95 18.41 12.33
CA ALA A 66 11.07 18.42 13.49
C ALA A 66 11.20 17.12 14.30
N ASN A 67 11.34 15.98 13.60
CA ASN A 67 11.54 14.68 14.21
C ASN A 67 12.88 14.57 14.96
N LEU A 68 13.99 14.92 14.29
CA LEU A 68 15.32 14.96 14.93
C LEU A 68 15.36 15.93 16.11
N SER A 69 14.74 17.11 15.98
CA SER A 69 14.65 18.07 17.09
C SER A 69 13.95 17.46 18.29
N ARG A 70 12.83 16.75 18.07
CA ARG A 70 12.08 16.06 19.14
C ARG A 70 12.95 14.98 19.80
N THR A 71 13.68 14.18 19.01
CA THR A 71 14.56 13.15 19.56
C THR A 71 15.69 13.75 20.40
N TYR A 72 16.35 14.82 19.91
CA TYR A 72 17.45 15.48 20.62
C TYR A 72 17.00 16.32 21.82
N LEU A 73 15.76 16.82 21.84
CA LEU A 73 15.17 17.43 23.04
C LEU A 73 15.02 16.42 24.20
N GLY A 74 14.89 15.13 23.89
CA GLY A 74 14.85 14.05 24.89
C GLY A 74 16.22 13.58 25.35
N ILE A 75 17.31 14.06 24.74
CA ILE A 75 18.68 13.65 25.04
C ILE A 75 19.31 14.65 26.03
N THR A 76 19.85 14.16 27.14
CA THR A 76 20.61 14.97 28.11
C THR A 76 22.09 15.06 27.72
N GLN A 77 22.80 16.07 28.26
CA GLN A 77 24.24 16.21 28.03
C GLN A 77 25.01 14.98 28.57
N ASP A 78 24.66 14.53 29.77
CA ASP A 78 25.25 13.33 30.37
C ASP A 78 25.08 12.10 29.46
N PHE A 79 23.93 11.97 28.81
CA PHE A 79 23.66 10.87 27.87
C PHE A 79 24.50 10.97 26.58
N LEU A 80 24.71 12.19 26.07
CA LEU A 80 25.57 12.42 24.91
C LEU A 80 27.04 12.03 25.20
N GLU A 81 27.45 12.14 26.46
CA GLU A 81 28.82 11.89 26.94
C GLU A 81 29.02 10.51 27.60
N ILE A 82 28.00 9.63 27.59
CA ILE A 82 28.06 8.29 28.20
C ILE A 82 29.29 7.49 27.75
N CYS A 83 29.58 7.47 26.45
CA CYS A 83 30.74 6.79 25.91
C CYS A 83 31.83 7.82 25.55
N VAL A 84 33.07 7.53 25.97
CA VAL A 84 34.23 8.39 25.72
C VAL A 84 34.58 8.51 24.22
N THR A 85 34.13 7.55 23.41
CA THR A 85 34.47 7.49 21.99
C THR A 85 33.56 8.36 21.12
N PHE A 86 34.15 9.00 20.11
CA PHE A 86 33.36 9.78 19.14
C PHE A 86 32.39 8.91 18.31
N HIS A 87 32.68 7.61 18.20
CA HIS A 87 31.83 6.62 17.53
C HIS A 87 30.40 6.62 18.09
N TRP A 88 30.23 6.79 19.40
CA TRP A 88 28.91 6.88 20.05
C TRP A 88 28.06 8.01 19.50
N ARG A 89 28.59 9.24 19.46
CA ARG A 89 27.87 10.42 18.96
C ARG A 89 27.46 10.27 17.50
N VAL A 90 28.36 9.71 16.67
CA VAL A 90 28.10 9.44 15.25
C VAL A 90 27.01 8.38 15.07
N MET A 91 27.06 7.27 15.81
CA MET A 91 26.05 6.22 15.73
C MET A 91 24.70 6.64 16.32
N LEU A 92 24.70 7.42 17.39
CA LEU A 92 23.49 7.98 17.99
C LEU A 92 22.75 8.89 17.01
N TYR A 93 23.47 9.80 16.33
CA TYR A 93 22.89 10.65 15.29
C TYR A 93 22.38 9.82 14.10
N SER A 94 23.13 8.81 13.65
CA SER A 94 22.68 7.90 12.59
C SER A 94 21.44 7.10 12.97
N LEU A 95 21.34 6.64 14.23
CA LEU A 95 20.16 5.97 14.74
C LEU A 95 18.96 6.93 14.82
N ALA A 96 19.16 8.18 15.26
CA ALA A 96 18.10 9.19 15.28
C ALA A 96 17.61 9.50 13.86
N PHE A 97 18.52 9.58 12.89
CA PHE A 97 18.18 9.76 11.49
C PHE A 97 17.44 8.54 10.90
N LEU A 98 17.84 7.31 11.25
CA LEU A 98 17.13 6.10 10.87
C LEU A 98 15.72 6.07 11.46
N HIS A 99 15.58 6.39 12.76
CA HIS A 99 14.29 6.45 13.45
C HIS A 99 13.34 7.45 12.79
N CYS A 100 13.86 8.62 12.45
CA CYS A 100 13.14 9.61 11.68
C CYS A 100 12.76 9.08 10.29
N THR A 101 13.69 8.45 9.57
CA THR A 101 13.45 7.91 8.23
C THR A 101 12.32 6.88 8.24
N VAL A 102 12.31 5.95 9.20
CA VAL A 102 11.25 4.91 9.27
C VAL A 102 9.88 5.50 9.59
N GLN A 103 9.82 6.55 10.42
CA GLN A 103 8.57 7.28 10.72
C GLN A 103 8.09 8.10 9.51
N GLU A 104 8.98 8.89 8.91
CA GLU A 104 8.66 9.76 7.78
C GLU A 104 8.22 8.97 6.54
N ARG A 105 8.76 7.76 6.34
CA ARG A 105 8.32 6.92 5.21
C ARG A 105 6.85 6.56 5.27
N ARG A 106 6.22 6.49 6.46
CA ARG A 106 4.79 6.17 6.61
C ARG A 106 3.87 7.12 5.83
N LYS A 107 4.26 8.39 5.67
CA LYS A 107 3.45 9.39 4.94
C LYS A 107 3.29 9.10 3.44
N PHE A 108 4.21 8.33 2.85
CA PHE A 108 4.18 7.98 1.43
C PHE A 108 3.33 6.74 1.12
N GLY A 109 2.55 6.25 2.09
CA GLY A 109 1.66 5.10 1.92
C GLY A 109 2.41 3.84 1.45
N PRO A 110 1.86 3.05 0.51
CA PRO A 110 2.45 1.79 0.04
C PRO A 110 3.86 1.91 -0.58
N ILE A 111 4.27 3.10 -1.01
CA ILE A 111 5.64 3.34 -1.52
C ILE A 111 6.62 3.50 -0.36
N GLY A 112 6.16 4.04 0.77
CA GLY A 112 6.95 4.13 1.99
C GLY A 112 7.11 2.78 2.67
N TRP A 113 5.97 2.19 3.03
CA TRP A 113 5.81 0.87 3.65
C TRP A 113 4.57 0.19 3.06
N CYS A 114 4.65 -1.11 2.75
CA CYS A 114 3.50 -1.89 2.32
C CYS A 114 2.38 -1.87 3.38
N ILE A 115 2.77 -1.94 4.66
CA ILE A 115 1.89 -1.84 5.84
C ILE A 115 2.31 -0.63 6.69
N PRO A 116 1.37 0.24 7.12
CA PRO A 116 1.70 1.46 7.86
C PRO A 116 2.08 1.16 9.32
N TYR A 117 3.32 0.73 9.56
CA TYR A 117 3.83 0.44 10.90
C TYR A 117 3.95 1.69 11.77
N GLU A 118 3.71 1.52 13.06
CA GLU A 118 3.90 2.57 14.06
C GLU A 118 5.18 2.30 14.85
N PHE A 119 6.25 2.98 14.44
CA PHE A 119 7.53 3.00 15.16
C PHE A 119 7.51 4.08 16.24
N ASN A 120 7.87 3.72 17.46
CA ASN A 120 7.73 4.58 18.63
C ASN A 120 9.07 4.81 19.35
N GLN A 121 9.03 5.60 20.43
CA GLN A 121 10.22 5.93 21.21
C GLN A 121 10.85 4.71 21.90
N SER A 122 10.07 3.67 22.23
CA SER A 122 10.64 2.46 22.83
C SER A 122 11.55 1.70 21.87
N ASP A 123 11.24 1.67 20.57
CA ASP A 123 12.08 1.02 19.56
C ASP A 123 13.44 1.74 19.42
N PHE A 124 13.42 3.08 19.48
CA PHE A 124 14.63 3.91 19.51
C PHE A 124 15.45 3.66 20.77
N ASN A 125 14.83 3.72 21.95
CA ASN A 125 15.52 3.55 23.23
C ASN A 125 16.16 2.16 23.36
N ALA A 126 15.48 1.10 22.91
CA ALA A 126 16.03 -0.25 22.93
C ALA A 126 17.24 -0.39 21.97
N SER A 127 17.18 0.25 20.79
CA SER A 127 18.29 0.30 19.84
C SER A 127 19.49 1.08 20.38
N VAL A 128 19.24 2.19 21.06
CA VAL A 128 20.26 2.98 21.77
C VAL A 128 20.98 2.11 22.80
N GLN A 129 20.23 1.43 23.68
CA GLN A 129 20.80 0.59 24.73
C GLN A 129 21.68 -0.52 24.13
N PHE A 130 21.24 -1.12 23.02
CA PHE A 130 22.05 -2.08 22.30
C PHE A 130 23.36 -1.48 21.79
N ILE A 131 23.31 -0.32 21.11
CA ILE A 131 24.52 0.34 20.59
C ILE A 131 25.49 0.69 21.73
N GLN A 132 24.98 1.22 22.84
CA GLN A 132 25.79 1.56 24.01
C GLN A 132 26.52 0.32 24.54
N ASN A 133 25.78 -0.75 24.84
CA ASN A 133 26.37 -2.00 25.34
C ASN A 133 27.37 -2.62 24.35
N HIS A 134 27.09 -2.52 23.04
CA HIS A 134 27.98 -3.02 22.01
C HIS A 134 29.29 -2.22 21.98
N LEU A 135 29.22 -0.88 22.01
CA LEU A 135 30.41 -0.03 22.01
C LEU A 135 31.23 -0.17 23.30
N ASP A 136 30.59 -0.30 24.46
CA ASP A 136 31.28 -0.49 25.74
C ASP A 136 32.03 -1.83 25.80
N SER A 137 31.57 -2.84 25.05
CA SER A 137 32.26 -4.13 24.93
C SER A 137 33.48 -4.10 24.02
N LEU A 138 33.66 -3.04 23.22
CA LEU A 138 34.73 -2.92 22.22
C LEU A 138 35.93 -2.13 22.75
N GLU A 139 37.12 -2.68 22.56
CA GLU A 139 38.38 -1.97 22.82
C GLU A 139 38.83 -1.17 21.60
N PHE A 140 38.61 0.14 21.60
CA PHE A 140 39.08 1.02 20.53
C PHE A 140 40.58 1.30 20.64
N LYS A 141 41.40 0.57 19.88
CA LYS A 141 42.85 0.77 19.83
C LYS A 141 43.21 1.85 18.80
N LYS A 142 43.95 2.90 19.22
CA LYS A 142 44.42 4.01 18.35
C LYS A 142 45.19 3.57 17.09
N SER A 143 45.67 2.34 17.03
CA SER A 143 46.43 1.75 15.91
C SER A 143 45.54 1.06 14.85
N GLN A 144 44.28 0.74 15.17
CA GLN A 144 43.39 0.07 14.23
C GLN A 144 42.81 1.05 13.21
N LYS A 145 42.95 0.73 11.92
CA LYS A 145 42.34 1.48 10.80
C LYS A 145 40.81 1.34 10.74
N THR A 146 40.25 0.35 11.44
CA THR A 146 38.82 0.01 11.47
C THR A 146 38.34 0.05 12.90
N SER A 147 37.12 0.50 13.11
CA SER A 147 36.43 0.63 14.40
C SER A 147 36.33 -0.68 15.21
N GLY A 148 36.42 -1.84 14.54
CA GLY A 148 36.24 -3.16 15.17
C GLY A 148 34.77 -3.54 15.40
N ILE A 149 33.83 -2.70 14.94
CA ILE A 149 32.38 -2.92 15.08
C ILE A 149 31.93 -4.05 14.16
N ASP A 150 31.14 -4.99 14.69
CA ASP A 150 30.48 -5.99 13.88
C ASP A 150 29.23 -5.39 13.23
N TRP A 151 29.40 -4.89 12.01
CA TRP A 151 28.33 -4.31 11.21
C TRP A 151 27.22 -5.31 10.87
N LYS A 152 27.54 -6.60 10.75
CA LYS A 152 26.54 -7.63 10.47
C LYS A 152 25.65 -7.82 11.69
N CYS A 153 26.24 -7.94 12.88
CA CYS A 153 25.50 -8.01 14.14
C CYS A 153 24.70 -6.72 14.39
N THR A 154 25.31 -5.55 14.22
CA THR A 154 24.66 -4.25 14.44
C THR A 154 23.45 -4.07 13.54
N CYS A 155 23.60 -4.34 12.23
CA CYS A 155 22.49 -4.25 11.28
C CYS A 155 21.40 -5.28 11.59
N TYR A 156 21.77 -6.52 11.93
CA TYR A 156 20.82 -7.57 12.30
C TYR A 156 19.99 -7.18 13.53
N MET A 157 20.65 -6.72 14.60
CA MET A 157 19.99 -6.34 15.84
C MET A 157 19.02 -5.17 15.62
N ILE A 158 19.45 -4.11 14.92
CA ILE A 158 18.60 -2.95 14.67
C ILE A 158 17.43 -3.28 13.72
N SER A 159 17.71 -3.92 12.58
CA SER A 159 16.71 -4.13 11.53
C SER A 159 15.79 -5.32 11.73
N GLU A 160 16.26 -6.43 12.32
CA GLU A 160 15.46 -7.65 12.44
C GLU A 160 14.87 -7.81 13.84
N ILE A 161 15.62 -7.42 14.89
CA ILE A 161 15.18 -7.63 16.27
C ILE A 161 14.43 -6.40 16.80
N GLN A 162 15.07 -5.23 16.79
CA GLN A 162 14.50 -4.03 17.42
C GLN A 162 13.33 -3.44 16.61
N TYR A 163 13.62 -2.92 15.41
CA TYR A 163 12.57 -2.38 14.53
C TYR A 163 11.81 -3.51 13.81
N GLY A 164 12.52 -4.59 13.45
CA GLY A 164 11.96 -5.72 12.71
C GLY A 164 10.88 -6.49 13.47
N GLY A 165 10.87 -6.47 14.81
CA GLY A 165 9.83 -7.10 15.62
C GLY A 165 8.40 -6.56 15.36
N ARG A 166 8.27 -5.38 14.75
CA ARG A 166 6.98 -4.81 14.31
C ARG A 166 6.64 -5.10 12.85
N VAL A 167 7.64 -5.45 12.06
CA VAL A 167 7.51 -5.60 10.62
C VAL A 167 7.03 -7.01 10.31
N THR A 168 5.93 -7.09 9.58
CA THR A 168 5.25 -8.36 9.27
C THR A 168 5.37 -8.77 7.80
N ASP A 169 5.73 -7.84 6.91
CA ASP A 169 5.88 -8.08 5.48
C ASP A 169 7.36 -8.27 5.11
N ASP A 170 7.65 -9.29 4.30
CA ASP A 170 9.03 -9.65 3.94
C ASP A 170 9.73 -8.58 3.09
N PHE A 171 8.99 -7.86 2.23
CA PHE A 171 9.55 -6.78 1.42
C PHE A 171 9.80 -5.52 2.25
N ASP A 172 8.94 -5.23 3.22
CA ASP A 172 9.17 -4.18 4.20
C ASP A 172 10.38 -4.53 5.09
N LEU A 173 10.53 -5.79 5.52
CA LEU A 173 11.71 -6.22 6.27
C LEU A 173 12.98 -6.11 5.43
N ARG A 174 12.93 -6.50 4.15
CA ARG A 174 14.02 -6.30 3.19
C ARG A 174 14.40 -4.82 3.05
N LEU A 175 13.42 -3.93 2.95
CA LEU A 175 13.63 -2.48 2.91
C LEU A 175 14.30 -1.99 4.20
N LEU A 176 13.81 -2.39 5.37
CA LEU A 176 14.38 -2.01 6.66
C LEU A 176 15.84 -2.46 6.80
N LYS A 177 16.16 -3.71 6.41
CA LYS A 177 17.55 -4.20 6.34
C LYS A 177 18.42 -3.33 5.44
N THR A 178 17.92 -2.96 4.26
CA THR A 178 18.65 -2.08 3.33
C THR A 178 18.85 -0.67 3.89
N LEU A 179 17.85 -0.07 4.52
CA LEU A 179 17.96 1.25 5.16
C LEU A 179 18.99 1.23 6.28
N THR A 180 18.92 0.25 7.17
CA THR A 180 19.87 0.10 8.28
C THR A 180 21.29 -0.10 7.77
N ARG A 181 21.52 -0.95 6.76
CA ARG A 181 22.85 -1.14 6.15
C ARG A 181 23.40 0.12 5.49
N ASN A 182 22.53 0.96 4.93
CA ASN A 182 22.94 2.23 4.33
C ASN A 182 23.32 3.28 5.40
N ASN A 183 22.67 3.22 6.56
CA ASN A 183 22.90 4.16 7.67
C ASN A 183 24.08 3.75 8.58
N PHE A 184 24.36 2.45 8.69
CA PHE A 184 25.40 1.88 9.55
C PHE A 184 26.45 1.16 8.72
N GLN A 185 27.59 1.82 8.54
CA GLN A 185 28.75 1.29 7.83
C GLN A 185 30.02 2.00 8.30
N GLU A 186 31.17 1.36 8.14
CA GLU A 186 32.48 1.89 8.56
C GLU A 186 32.75 3.30 8.02
N ALA A 187 32.28 3.60 6.81
CA ALA A 187 32.43 4.90 6.18
C ALA A 187 31.81 6.05 6.99
N MET A 188 30.84 5.77 7.87
CA MET A 188 30.13 6.79 8.65
C MET A 188 30.99 7.61 9.59
N PHE A 189 32.18 7.09 9.95
CA PHE A 189 33.14 7.78 10.81
C PHE A 189 34.11 8.68 10.03
N SER A 190 34.05 8.68 8.70
CA SER A 190 34.82 9.60 7.86
C SER A 190 34.21 11.00 7.91
N PRO A 191 35.02 12.08 8.00
CA PRO A 191 34.50 13.45 7.97
C PRO A 191 33.81 13.82 6.64
N ASP A 192 34.20 13.16 5.53
CA ASP A 192 33.59 13.36 4.21
C ASP A 192 32.29 12.55 4.01
N TYR A 193 31.88 11.79 5.03
CA TYR A 193 30.71 10.95 4.93
C TYR A 193 29.42 11.75 5.03
N VAL A 194 28.56 11.54 4.05
CA VAL A 194 27.22 12.13 3.99
C VAL A 194 26.22 10.99 3.92
N MET A 195 25.25 10.95 4.84
CA MET A 195 24.24 9.87 4.84
C MET A 195 23.40 9.90 3.57
N VAL A 196 22.90 11.11 3.26
CA VAL A 196 22.13 11.45 2.06
C VAL A 196 22.50 12.87 1.68
N ASP A 197 22.48 13.21 0.38
CA ASP A 197 22.77 14.56 -0.10
C ASP A 197 22.05 15.63 0.77
N ARG A 198 22.82 16.62 1.26
CA ARG A 198 22.41 17.67 2.22
C ARG A 198 22.16 17.25 3.68
N TYR A 199 22.46 16.01 4.07
CA TYR A 199 22.35 15.51 5.45
C TYR A 199 23.66 14.84 5.91
N PRO A 200 24.70 15.63 6.27
CA PRO A 200 25.92 15.10 6.87
C PRO A 200 25.70 14.70 8.33
N ILE A 201 26.66 13.95 8.89
CA ILE A 201 26.69 13.62 10.33
C ILE A 201 27.49 14.70 11.06
N PRO A 202 26.85 15.55 11.89
CA PRO A 202 27.58 16.56 12.65
C PRO A 202 28.30 15.92 13.84
N LEU A 203 29.58 16.26 14.03
CA LEU A 203 30.37 15.88 15.20
C LEU A 203 30.47 17.08 16.16
N LEU A 204 29.49 17.20 17.04
CA LEU A 204 29.35 18.33 17.96
C LEU A 204 29.54 17.86 19.41
N SER A 205 29.80 18.79 20.32
CA SER A 205 30.14 18.48 21.71
C SER A 205 28.95 18.65 22.65
N THR A 206 28.05 19.59 22.37
CA THR A 206 26.90 19.86 23.25
C THR A 206 25.57 19.54 22.58
N VAL A 207 24.57 19.13 23.37
CA VAL A 207 23.19 18.92 22.88
C VAL A 207 22.62 20.21 22.27
N THR A 208 22.98 21.37 22.82
CA THR A 208 22.56 22.67 22.30
C THR A 208 23.12 22.93 20.90
N GLU A 209 24.40 22.63 20.66
CA GLU A 209 24.98 22.70 19.31
C GLU A 209 24.25 21.77 18.32
N TYR A 210 23.92 20.55 18.72
CA TYR A 210 23.13 19.64 17.88
C TYR A 210 21.76 20.23 17.55
N LEU A 211 21.06 20.80 18.53
CA LEU A 211 19.75 21.43 18.31
C LEU A 211 19.86 22.66 17.42
N ASP A 212 20.89 23.49 17.57
CA ASP A 212 21.11 24.66 16.74
C ASP A 212 21.44 24.28 15.30
N TYR A 213 22.29 23.26 15.09
CA TYR A 213 22.56 22.68 13.77
C TYR A 213 21.28 22.16 13.12
N ILE A 214 20.49 21.35 13.85
CA ILE A 214 19.22 20.81 13.33
C ILE A 214 18.28 21.96 12.95
N ARG A 215 18.23 23.05 13.73
CA ARG A 215 17.34 24.19 13.49
C ARG A 215 17.82 25.14 12.39
N ASN A 216 19.11 25.35 12.23
CA ASN A 216 19.62 26.41 11.35
C ASN A 216 20.20 25.88 10.05
N ASP A 217 20.86 24.71 10.08
CA ASP A 217 21.67 24.22 8.96
C ASP A 217 20.97 23.13 8.12
N LEU A 218 20.03 22.39 8.71
CA LEU A 218 19.25 21.41 7.96
C LEU A 218 18.23 22.08 7.02
N PRO A 219 17.97 21.50 5.83
CA PRO A 219 17.00 22.04 4.88
C PRO A 219 15.62 22.30 5.51
N PRO A 220 14.95 23.42 5.17
CA PRO A 220 13.63 23.74 5.70
C PRO A 220 12.52 22.84 5.13
N ARG A 221 12.77 22.27 3.94
CA ARG A 221 11.86 21.33 3.28
C ARG A 221 12.62 20.05 2.97
N ASP A 222 12.08 18.93 3.44
CA ASP A 222 12.65 17.62 3.14
C ASP A 222 12.31 17.20 1.72
N SER A 223 13.30 16.68 1.01
CA SER A 223 13.09 15.98 -0.26
C SER A 223 12.81 14.50 0.00
N PRO A 224 11.94 13.82 -0.78
CA PRO A 224 11.76 12.37 -0.69
C PRO A 224 13.05 11.56 -0.79
N GLU A 225 14.07 12.11 -1.47
CA GLU A 225 15.39 11.50 -1.58
C GLU A 225 16.09 11.34 -0.24
N ALA A 226 15.82 12.22 0.73
CA ALA A 226 16.32 12.16 2.10
C ALA A 226 15.91 10.88 2.83
N VAL A 227 14.75 10.30 2.46
CA VAL A 227 14.26 9.02 3.00
C VAL A 227 14.41 7.86 2.01
N GLY A 228 15.22 8.05 0.96
CA GLY A 228 15.54 7.03 -0.04
C GLY A 228 14.55 6.91 -1.21
N LEU A 229 13.51 7.74 -1.27
CA LEU A 229 12.49 7.71 -2.33
C LEU A 229 12.83 8.64 -3.50
N HIS A 230 12.23 8.39 -4.67
CA HIS A 230 12.35 9.30 -5.81
C HIS A 230 11.54 10.58 -5.58
N ALA A 231 11.94 11.71 -6.17
CA ALA A 231 11.25 13.00 -6.05
C ALA A 231 9.75 12.96 -6.44
N ASN A 232 9.37 12.01 -7.30
CA ASN A 232 7.96 11.79 -7.68
C ASN A 232 7.06 11.37 -6.49
N ALA A 233 7.63 10.85 -5.40
CA ALA A 233 6.86 10.47 -4.22
C ALA A 233 6.11 11.66 -3.59
N ASP A 234 6.65 12.88 -3.69
CA ASP A 234 5.98 14.12 -3.25
C ASP A 234 4.66 14.36 -4.01
N ILE A 235 4.63 14.04 -5.30
CA ILE A 235 3.43 14.19 -6.14
C ILE A 235 2.38 13.18 -5.69
N THR A 236 2.78 11.93 -5.47
CA THR A 236 1.87 10.88 -4.97
C THR A 236 1.27 11.26 -3.62
N TYR A 237 2.11 11.69 -2.67
CA TYR A 237 1.68 12.17 -1.35
C TYR A 237 0.69 13.33 -1.48
N SER A 238 1.07 14.39 -2.21
CA SER A 238 0.21 15.57 -2.40
C SER A 238 -1.13 15.22 -3.05
N THR A 239 -1.12 14.29 -4.02
CA THR A 239 -2.34 13.84 -4.69
C THR A 239 -3.25 13.04 -3.75
N GLN A 240 -2.68 12.16 -2.91
CA GLN A 240 -3.45 11.40 -1.92
C GLN A 240 -4.08 12.31 -0.87
N THR A 241 -3.30 13.26 -0.32
CA THR A 241 -3.80 14.25 0.63
C THR A 241 -4.91 15.10 0.01
N THR A 242 -4.73 15.57 -1.22
CA THR A 242 -5.76 16.34 -1.94
C THR A 242 -7.03 15.52 -2.15
N ARG A 243 -6.91 14.25 -2.57
CA ARG A 243 -8.08 13.36 -2.72
C ARG A 243 -8.81 13.13 -1.41
N HIS A 244 -8.07 12.97 -0.31
CA HIS A 244 -8.67 12.81 1.02
C HIS A 244 -9.45 14.06 1.42
N ILE A 245 -8.85 15.25 1.26
CA ILE A 245 -9.53 16.53 1.55
C ILE A 245 -10.80 16.69 0.69
N LEU A 246 -10.72 16.44 -0.62
CA LEU A 246 -11.87 16.55 -1.51
C LEU A 246 -12.98 15.55 -1.16
N ALA A 247 -12.63 14.31 -0.82
CA ALA A 247 -13.59 13.32 -0.37
C ALA A 247 -14.30 13.75 0.92
N THR A 248 -13.55 14.33 1.87
CA THR A 248 -14.11 14.88 3.11
C THR A 248 -15.06 16.05 2.81
N ILE A 249 -14.69 16.97 1.90
CA ILE A 249 -15.56 18.07 1.47
C ILE A 249 -16.87 17.53 0.87
N VAL A 250 -16.80 16.60 -0.07
CA VAL A 250 -17.98 15.97 -0.69
C VAL A 250 -18.85 15.28 0.36
N SER A 251 -18.25 14.64 1.37
CA SER A 251 -19.00 13.95 2.42
C SER A 251 -19.81 14.87 3.34
N ILE A 252 -19.42 16.15 3.43
CA ILE A 252 -20.08 17.17 4.26
C ILE A 252 -21.10 17.99 3.46
N GLN A 253 -21.12 17.89 2.13
CA GLN A 253 -22.08 18.61 1.30
C GLN A 253 -23.53 18.17 1.58
N PRO A 254 -24.49 19.12 1.67
CA PRO A 254 -25.90 18.78 1.86
C PRO A 254 -26.39 17.95 0.68
N LYS A 255 -26.86 16.73 0.95
CA LYS A 255 -27.37 15.82 -0.10
C LYS A 255 -28.70 16.27 -0.70
N ASP A 256 -29.39 17.18 -0.02
CA ASP A 256 -30.72 17.67 -0.41
C ASP A 256 -30.67 18.93 -1.30
N ALA A 257 -29.48 19.51 -1.54
CA ALA A 257 -29.34 20.76 -2.30
C ALA A 257 -29.35 20.58 -3.83
N SER A 258 -29.53 19.37 -4.35
CA SER A 258 -29.57 19.10 -5.80
C SER A 258 -30.93 18.59 -6.30
N GLY A 259 -32.02 18.76 -5.55
CA GLY A 259 -33.33 18.19 -5.92
C GLY A 259 -34.54 19.08 -5.73
N GLU A 260 -34.54 20.04 -4.79
CA GLU A 260 -35.76 20.81 -4.47
C GLU A 260 -35.39 22.28 -4.25
N GLY A 261 -35.65 23.14 -5.24
CA GLY A 261 -35.39 24.58 -5.10
C GLY A 261 -35.24 25.37 -6.41
N ALA A 262 -36.21 25.25 -7.31
CA ALA A 262 -36.48 26.27 -8.32
C ALA A 262 -37.99 26.51 -8.44
N ASP A 263 -38.65 26.63 -7.29
CA ASP A 263 -39.95 27.27 -7.17
C ASP A 263 -39.73 28.46 -6.22
N ASP A 264 -39.35 29.62 -6.76
CA ASP A 264 -40.16 30.85 -6.60
C ASP A 264 -39.59 32.02 -7.45
N ASP A 265 -40.51 32.59 -8.22
CA ASP A 265 -40.60 33.96 -8.76
C ASP A 265 -39.50 34.58 -9.64
N SER A 266 -39.76 34.69 -10.96
CA SER A 266 -39.96 35.98 -11.67
C SER A 266 -39.93 35.85 -13.21
N GLY A 267 -41.10 35.98 -13.84
CA GLY A 267 -41.27 36.81 -15.06
C GLY A 267 -40.94 36.27 -16.46
N GLY A 268 -41.97 35.75 -17.15
CA GLY A 268 -42.28 36.14 -18.55
C GLY A 268 -41.65 35.36 -19.71
N GLY A 269 -42.46 34.55 -20.41
CA GLY A 269 -42.17 34.08 -21.77
C GLY A 269 -42.90 32.79 -22.16
N GLU A 270 -44.06 32.92 -22.80
CA GLU A 270 -44.77 31.80 -23.43
C GLU A 270 -43.92 31.15 -24.54
N ASN A 271 -43.95 29.81 -24.60
CA ASN A 271 -43.41 28.93 -25.67
C ASN A 271 -41.94 28.46 -25.59
N ALA A 272 -41.48 28.02 -24.42
CA ALA A 272 -40.48 26.96 -24.34
C ALA A 272 -40.98 25.86 -23.40
N LYS A 273 -41.10 24.62 -23.90
CA LYS A 273 -41.32 23.45 -23.02
C LYS A 273 -40.26 23.49 -21.92
N PRO A 274 -40.62 23.48 -20.63
CA PRO A 274 -39.63 23.34 -19.57
C PRO A 274 -38.98 21.98 -19.77
N GLN A 275 -37.69 21.97 -20.05
CA GLN A 275 -36.90 20.74 -20.02
C GLN A 275 -36.85 20.34 -18.55
N ALA A 276 -37.82 19.51 -18.14
CA ALA A 276 -37.88 18.95 -16.80
C ALA A 276 -36.49 18.42 -16.46
N ALA A 277 -35.92 18.89 -15.36
CA ALA A 277 -34.66 18.37 -14.85
C ALA A 277 -34.79 16.84 -14.81
N GLU A 278 -33.90 16.13 -15.53
CA GLU A 278 -33.93 14.67 -15.57
C GLU A 278 -33.87 14.16 -14.13
N THR A 279 -34.87 13.37 -13.72
CA THR A 279 -34.86 12.79 -12.38
C THR A 279 -33.68 11.85 -12.25
N ARG A 280 -33.20 11.67 -11.02
CA ARG A 280 -32.08 10.79 -10.71
C ARG A 280 -32.31 9.38 -11.22
N GLU A 281 -33.54 8.90 -11.09
CA GLU A 281 -34.04 7.63 -11.58
C GLU A 281 -33.99 7.54 -13.11
N SER A 282 -34.37 8.61 -13.82
CA SER A 282 -34.34 8.66 -15.29
C SER A 282 -32.90 8.53 -15.83
N ILE A 283 -31.95 9.22 -15.20
CA ILE A 283 -30.52 9.14 -15.54
C ILE A 283 -30.00 7.72 -15.33
N VAL A 284 -30.27 7.14 -14.16
CA VAL A 284 -29.84 5.77 -13.83
C VAL A 284 -30.49 4.77 -14.77
N TYR A 285 -31.78 4.90 -15.09
CA TYR A 285 -32.49 4.04 -16.04
C TYR A 285 -31.81 4.00 -17.41
N ARG A 286 -31.43 5.19 -17.94
CA ARG A 286 -30.71 5.29 -19.21
C ARG A 286 -29.34 4.61 -19.12
N LEU A 287 -28.57 4.87 -18.07
CA LEU A 287 -27.26 4.24 -17.85
C LEU A 287 -27.38 2.71 -17.75
N CYS A 288 -28.34 2.19 -16.99
CA CYS A 288 -28.60 0.76 -16.89
C CYS A 288 -28.94 0.16 -18.26
N THR A 289 -29.73 0.87 -19.07
CA THR A 289 -30.10 0.42 -20.42
C THR A 289 -28.88 0.36 -21.34
N GLU A 290 -28.03 1.39 -21.34
CA GLU A 290 -26.79 1.41 -22.11
C GLU A 290 -25.82 0.30 -21.69
N MET A 291 -25.68 0.06 -20.38
CA MET A 291 -24.86 -1.02 -19.84
C MET A 291 -25.45 -2.40 -20.17
N LEU A 292 -26.77 -2.58 -20.14
CA LEU A 292 -27.38 -3.86 -20.51
C LEU A 292 -27.17 -4.17 -21.99
N ASN A 293 -27.27 -3.18 -22.87
CA ASN A 293 -27.08 -3.35 -24.32
C ASN A 293 -25.67 -3.80 -24.70
N LYS A 294 -24.66 -3.42 -23.90
CA LYS A 294 -23.26 -3.78 -24.12
C LYS A 294 -22.82 -5.00 -23.32
N LEU A 295 -23.65 -5.48 -22.39
CA LEU A 295 -23.26 -6.55 -21.47
C LEU A 295 -23.15 -7.87 -22.25
N PRO A 296 -22.02 -8.60 -22.14
CA PRO A 296 -21.89 -9.90 -22.77
C PRO A 296 -22.94 -10.88 -22.24
N PRO A 297 -23.47 -11.78 -23.09
CA PRO A 297 -24.40 -12.80 -22.62
C PRO A 297 -23.72 -13.72 -21.61
N PRO A 298 -24.46 -14.26 -20.62
CA PRO A 298 -23.93 -15.27 -19.71
C PRO A 298 -23.41 -16.49 -20.47
N TYR A 299 -22.31 -17.06 -19.99
CA TYR A 299 -21.74 -18.26 -20.59
C TYR A 299 -22.68 -19.46 -20.45
N VAL A 300 -22.85 -20.20 -21.55
CA VAL A 300 -23.64 -21.43 -21.62
C VAL A 300 -22.77 -22.63 -21.27
N ASP A 301 -23.09 -23.31 -20.16
CA ASP A 301 -22.24 -24.36 -19.57
C ASP A 301 -21.87 -25.48 -20.56
N PHE A 302 -22.81 -25.93 -21.39
CA PHE A 302 -22.55 -26.99 -22.37
C PHE A 302 -21.54 -26.55 -23.44
N GLN A 303 -21.66 -25.33 -23.96
CA GLN A 303 -20.74 -24.79 -24.97
C GLN A 303 -19.33 -24.62 -24.40
N VAL A 304 -19.23 -24.06 -23.19
CA VAL A 304 -17.95 -23.89 -22.50
C VAL A 304 -17.26 -25.24 -22.27
N ARG A 305 -18.01 -26.28 -21.86
CA ARG A 305 -17.44 -27.63 -21.69
C ARG A 305 -16.86 -28.18 -22.99
N ALA A 306 -17.62 -28.12 -24.09
CA ALA A 306 -17.15 -28.59 -25.40
C ALA A 306 -15.91 -27.83 -25.89
N GLN A 307 -15.86 -26.51 -25.69
CA GLN A 307 -14.70 -25.69 -26.04
C GLN A 307 -13.47 -26.04 -25.19
N LEU A 308 -13.64 -26.28 -23.89
CA LEU A 308 -12.55 -26.68 -22.99
C LEU A 308 -12.03 -28.08 -23.30
N GLU A 309 -12.90 -29.01 -23.71
CA GLU A 309 -12.48 -30.35 -24.16
C GLU A 309 -11.58 -30.26 -25.40
N ARG A 310 -11.93 -29.40 -26.37
CA ARG A 310 -11.11 -29.12 -27.55
C ARG A 310 -9.73 -28.56 -27.20
N LEU A 311 -9.62 -27.78 -26.12
CA LEU A 311 -8.36 -27.21 -25.62
C LEU A 311 -7.56 -28.18 -24.71
N GLY A 312 -8.01 -29.42 -24.54
CA GLY A 312 -7.40 -30.39 -23.64
C GLY A 312 -7.79 -30.14 -22.19
N ALA A 313 -8.89 -30.74 -21.75
CA ALA A 313 -9.50 -30.50 -20.44
C ALA A 313 -8.58 -30.74 -19.21
N LEU A 314 -7.53 -31.54 -19.37
CA LEU A 314 -6.58 -31.89 -18.30
C LEU A 314 -5.29 -31.04 -18.32
N GLN A 315 -5.14 -30.15 -19.31
CA GLN A 315 -4.00 -29.23 -19.37
C GLN A 315 -4.14 -28.16 -18.26
N PRO A 316 -3.05 -27.83 -17.52
CA PRO A 316 -3.12 -26.88 -16.40
C PRO A 316 -3.72 -25.52 -16.80
N MET A 317 -3.32 -25.00 -17.96
CA MET A 317 -3.81 -23.71 -18.48
C MET A 317 -5.31 -23.75 -18.83
N THR A 318 -5.81 -24.88 -19.33
CA THR A 318 -7.24 -25.08 -19.63
C THR A 318 -8.07 -25.20 -18.35
N ILE A 319 -7.54 -25.87 -17.31
CA ILE A 319 -8.17 -25.93 -15.99
C ILE A 319 -8.25 -24.53 -15.37
N PHE A 320 -7.17 -23.74 -15.49
CA PHE A 320 -7.14 -22.35 -15.04
C PHE A 320 -8.20 -21.49 -15.77
N LEU A 321 -8.24 -21.55 -17.11
CA LEU A 321 -9.23 -20.83 -17.92
C LEU A 321 -10.66 -21.18 -17.49
N ARG A 322 -10.95 -22.46 -17.23
CA ARG A 322 -12.27 -22.89 -16.76
C ARG A 322 -12.69 -22.18 -15.47
N GLN A 323 -11.79 -22.08 -14.49
CA GLN A 323 -12.07 -21.42 -13.20
C GLN A 323 -12.31 -19.91 -13.38
N GLU A 324 -11.51 -19.27 -14.23
CA GLU A 324 -11.65 -17.84 -14.53
C GLU A 324 -12.96 -17.53 -15.26
N VAL A 325 -13.34 -18.34 -16.25
CA VAL A 325 -14.62 -18.21 -16.97
C VAL A 325 -15.81 -18.41 -16.03
N GLN A 326 -15.75 -19.40 -15.13
CA GLN A 326 -16.79 -19.60 -14.12
C GLN A 326 -16.96 -18.38 -13.22
N ARG A 327 -15.86 -17.75 -12.82
CA ARG A 327 -15.89 -16.53 -12.00
C ARG A 327 -16.41 -15.33 -12.79
N MET A 328 -15.99 -15.16 -14.04
CA MET A 328 -16.52 -14.13 -14.93
C MET A 328 -18.04 -14.29 -15.13
N ASN A 329 -18.51 -15.52 -15.37
CA ASN A 329 -19.93 -15.80 -15.55
C ASN A 329 -20.77 -15.41 -14.30
N LYS A 330 -20.23 -15.61 -13.10
CA LYS A 330 -20.89 -15.16 -11.86
C LYS A 330 -21.03 -13.64 -11.80
N VAL A 331 -20.00 -12.90 -12.20
CA VAL A 331 -20.03 -11.43 -12.25
C VAL A 331 -21.04 -10.95 -13.29
N ILE A 332 -21.00 -11.50 -14.51
CA ILE A 332 -21.95 -11.14 -15.59
C ILE A 332 -23.39 -11.39 -15.16
N LYS A 333 -23.69 -12.55 -14.58
CA LYS A 333 -25.04 -12.87 -14.07
C LYS A 333 -25.48 -11.93 -12.96
N LEU A 334 -24.58 -11.57 -12.05
CA LEU A 334 -24.87 -10.61 -10.97
C LEU A 334 -25.22 -9.22 -11.51
N VAL A 335 -24.42 -8.72 -12.46
CA VAL A 335 -24.64 -7.41 -13.09
C VAL A 335 -25.94 -7.42 -13.89
N LEU A 336 -26.17 -8.46 -14.70
CA LEU A 336 -27.38 -8.62 -15.49
C LEU A 336 -28.63 -8.58 -14.61
N ALA A 337 -28.65 -9.36 -13.52
CA ALA A 337 -29.75 -9.38 -12.58
C ALA A 337 -29.96 -8.01 -11.93
N THR A 338 -28.88 -7.42 -11.39
CA THR A 338 -28.95 -6.11 -10.71
C THR A 338 -29.49 -5.01 -11.65
N LEU A 339 -28.96 -4.91 -12.87
CA LEU A 339 -29.36 -3.87 -13.82
C LEU A 339 -30.79 -4.07 -14.33
N THR A 340 -31.23 -5.33 -14.52
CA THR A 340 -32.59 -5.65 -14.95
C THR A 340 -33.59 -5.33 -13.83
N ASP A 341 -33.32 -5.80 -12.62
CA ASP A 341 -34.18 -5.60 -11.46
C ASP A 341 -34.25 -4.12 -11.08
N LEU A 342 -33.14 -3.38 -11.19
CA LEU A 342 -33.13 -1.93 -10.94
C LEU A 342 -34.00 -1.18 -11.94
N ARG A 343 -33.95 -1.57 -13.21
CA ARG A 343 -34.78 -0.98 -14.26
C ARG A 343 -36.27 -1.24 -14.01
N LEU A 344 -36.62 -2.48 -13.68
CA LEU A 344 -37.98 -2.87 -13.30
C LEU A 344 -38.46 -2.21 -12.00
N ALA A 345 -37.56 -1.94 -11.05
CA ALA A 345 -37.88 -1.25 -9.82
C ALA A 345 -38.18 0.24 -10.04
N ILE A 346 -37.45 0.88 -10.96
CA ILE A 346 -37.73 2.26 -11.39
C ILE A 346 -39.10 2.33 -12.10
N ASP A 347 -39.43 1.32 -12.91
CA ASP A 347 -40.74 1.18 -13.56
C ASP A 347 -41.88 0.81 -12.58
N GLY A 348 -41.59 0.61 -11.30
CA GLY A 348 -42.56 0.22 -10.28
C GLY A 348 -43.06 -1.24 -10.36
N THR A 349 -42.41 -2.08 -11.18
CA THR A 349 -42.75 -3.51 -11.35
C THR A 349 -42.14 -4.38 -10.25
N VAL A 350 -40.94 -4.03 -9.76
CA VAL A 350 -40.22 -4.74 -8.70
C VAL A 350 -40.08 -3.84 -7.47
N VAL A 351 -40.13 -4.42 -6.27
CA VAL A 351 -39.96 -3.66 -5.03
C VAL A 351 -38.51 -3.21 -4.86
N MET A 352 -38.31 -1.91 -4.64
CA MET A 352 -37.00 -1.33 -4.34
C MET A 352 -36.48 -1.84 -2.98
N ASN A 353 -35.47 -2.70 -3.01
CA ASN A 353 -34.79 -3.20 -1.81
C ASN A 353 -33.53 -2.37 -1.49
N GLU A 354 -32.88 -2.65 -0.37
CA GLU A 354 -31.66 -1.93 0.07
C GLU A 354 -30.52 -2.03 -0.94
N ASN A 355 -30.30 -3.21 -1.54
CA ASN A 355 -29.24 -3.40 -2.53
C ASN A 355 -29.51 -2.63 -3.83
N LEU A 356 -30.77 -2.56 -4.28
CA LEU A 356 -31.17 -1.81 -5.47
C LEU A 356 -31.09 -0.31 -5.22
N ARG A 357 -31.50 0.17 -4.04
CA ARG A 357 -31.33 1.58 -3.65
C ARG A 357 -29.85 1.97 -3.61
N MET A 358 -29.01 1.14 -2.99
CA MET A 358 -27.57 1.36 -2.98
C MET A 358 -26.97 1.32 -4.39
N ALA A 359 -27.41 0.41 -5.25
CA ALA A 359 -26.96 0.35 -6.64
C ALA A 359 -27.38 1.60 -7.42
N LEU A 360 -28.61 2.10 -7.24
CA LEU A 360 -29.08 3.36 -7.81
C LEU A 360 -28.17 4.51 -7.38
N ASP A 361 -27.87 4.58 -6.08
CA ASP A 361 -27.03 5.63 -5.53
C ASP A 361 -25.62 5.59 -6.11
N CYS A 362 -24.99 4.42 -6.10
CA CYS A 362 -23.65 4.21 -6.64
C CYS A 362 -23.58 4.51 -8.13
N ILE A 363 -24.54 4.04 -8.93
CA ILE A 363 -24.55 4.24 -10.39
C ILE A 363 -24.71 5.73 -10.71
N PHE A 364 -25.58 6.44 -10.00
CA PHE A 364 -25.73 7.89 -10.15
C PHE A 364 -24.43 8.63 -9.81
N ASP A 365 -23.77 8.25 -8.71
CA ASP A 365 -22.49 8.84 -8.27
C ASP A 365 -21.27 8.36 -9.10
N ALA A 366 -21.49 7.60 -10.19
CA ALA A 366 -20.43 6.96 -10.99
C ALA A 366 -19.47 6.04 -10.19
N ARG A 367 -19.95 5.46 -9.09
CA ARG A 367 -19.23 4.51 -8.23
C ARG A 367 -19.68 3.07 -8.48
N VAL A 368 -18.81 2.11 -8.20
CA VAL A 368 -19.14 0.68 -8.31
C VAL A 368 -19.93 0.27 -7.06
N PRO A 369 -21.07 -0.42 -7.20
CA PRO A 369 -21.78 -0.99 -6.06
C PRO A 369 -20.90 -1.99 -5.29
N GLY A 370 -20.79 -1.83 -3.96
CA GLY A 370 -19.84 -2.62 -3.16
C GLY A 370 -20.05 -4.15 -3.20
N PHE A 371 -21.28 -4.63 -3.47
CA PHE A 371 -21.52 -6.07 -3.63
C PHE A 371 -21.03 -6.62 -4.98
N TRP A 372 -20.89 -5.77 -6.01
CA TRP A 372 -20.20 -6.14 -7.24
C TRP A 372 -18.70 -6.27 -6.98
N GLU A 373 -18.09 -5.32 -6.28
CA GLU A 373 -16.65 -5.33 -5.95
C GLU A 373 -16.26 -6.59 -5.18
N ARG A 374 -17.07 -7.01 -4.19
CA ARG A 374 -16.83 -8.26 -3.42
C ARG A 374 -16.71 -9.50 -4.29
N THR A 375 -17.43 -9.55 -5.41
CA THR A 375 -17.41 -10.71 -6.33
C THR A 375 -16.38 -10.54 -7.45
N SER A 376 -16.05 -9.30 -7.78
CA SER A 376 -15.24 -8.91 -8.95
C SER A 376 -13.86 -8.36 -8.56
N TRP A 377 -13.61 -7.08 -8.83
CA TRP A 377 -12.39 -6.33 -8.58
C TRP A 377 -12.72 -4.87 -8.20
N GLU A 378 -11.74 -4.20 -7.60
CA GLU A 378 -11.78 -2.78 -7.26
C GLU A 378 -11.44 -1.95 -8.51
N SER A 379 -12.13 -0.84 -8.72
CA SER A 379 -11.84 0.12 -9.80
C SER A 379 -12.21 1.53 -9.34
N SER A 380 -11.61 2.55 -9.97
CA SER A 380 -11.78 3.95 -9.56
C SER A 380 -13.17 4.53 -9.86
N THR A 381 -13.82 4.08 -10.93
CA THR A 381 -15.16 4.53 -11.33
C THR A 381 -15.96 3.39 -11.95
N LEU A 382 -17.28 3.54 -11.98
CA LEU A 382 -18.18 2.61 -12.67
C LEU A 382 -17.81 2.45 -14.16
N GLY A 383 -17.43 3.55 -14.83
CA GLY A 383 -17.05 3.53 -16.24
C GLY A 383 -15.81 2.66 -16.48
N PHE A 384 -14.74 2.86 -15.71
CA PHE A 384 -13.54 2.03 -15.82
C PHE A 384 -13.82 0.57 -15.48
N TRP A 385 -14.56 0.33 -14.40
CA TRP A 385 -14.94 -1.02 -13.99
C TRP A 385 -15.68 -1.77 -15.10
N TYR A 386 -16.62 -1.10 -15.76
CA TYR A 386 -17.42 -1.70 -16.82
C TYR A 386 -16.60 -1.94 -18.10
N THR A 387 -15.70 -1.02 -18.47
CA THR A 387 -14.74 -1.27 -19.57
C THR A 387 -13.85 -2.48 -19.27
N GLU A 388 -13.31 -2.58 -18.05
CA GLU A 388 -12.53 -3.74 -17.63
C GLU A 388 -13.34 -5.04 -17.71
N LEU A 389 -14.63 -5.01 -17.36
CA LEU A 389 -15.51 -6.18 -17.47
C LEU A 389 -15.58 -6.68 -18.91
N LEU A 390 -15.75 -5.77 -19.87
CA LEU A 390 -15.80 -6.10 -21.29
C LEU A 390 -14.46 -6.65 -21.79
N GLU A 391 -13.34 -6.00 -21.45
CA GLU A 391 -12.00 -6.40 -21.88
C GLU A 391 -11.59 -7.76 -21.28
N ARG A 392 -11.88 -7.99 -20.00
CA ARG A 392 -11.65 -9.28 -19.34
C ARG A 392 -12.47 -10.39 -19.99
N ASN A 393 -13.76 -10.13 -20.26
CA ASN A 393 -14.61 -11.08 -20.96
C ASN A 393 -14.11 -11.37 -22.38
N ALA A 394 -13.63 -10.36 -23.10
CA ALA A 394 -13.06 -10.50 -24.44
C ALA A 394 -11.81 -11.41 -24.43
N GLN A 395 -10.93 -11.26 -23.43
CA GLN A 395 -9.79 -12.16 -23.25
C GLN A 395 -10.24 -13.63 -23.05
N PHE A 396 -11.22 -13.88 -22.18
CA PHE A 396 -11.66 -15.25 -21.88
C PHE A 396 -12.46 -15.89 -23.01
N SER A 397 -13.42 -15.16 -23.59
CA SER A 397 -14.20 -15.63 -24.74
C SER A 397 -13.31 -15.87 -25.96
N GLY A 398 -12.40 -14.95 -26.27
CA GLY A 398 -11.41 -15.12 -27.33
C GLY A 398 -10.53 -16.35 -27.12
N TRP A 399 -10.08 -16.61 -25.89
CA TRP A 399 -9.31 -17.81 -25.56
C TRP A 399 -10.13 -19.10 -25.74
N LEU A 400 -11.40 -19.13 -25.32
CA LEU A 400 -12.28 -20.29 -25.52
C LEU A 400 -12.55 -20.59 -27.00
N GLU A 401 -12.81 -19.55 -27.80
CA GLU A 401 -13.24 -19.68 -29.19
C GLU A 401 -12.07 -19.91 -30.16
N LYS A 402 -10.99 -19.14 -30.03
CA LYS A 402 -9.87 -19.12 -30.98
C LYS A 402 -8.67 -19.96 -30.50
N GLY A 403 -8.65 -20.35 -29.22
CA GLY A 403 -7.53 -21.06 -28.61
C GLY A 403 -6.56 -20.13 -27.90
N ARG A 404 -5.42 -20.69 -27.48
CA ARG A 404 -4.44 -20.00 -26.63
C ARG A 404 -3.91 -18.73 -27.32
N PRO A 405 -4.06 -17.54 -26.71
CA PRO A 405 -3.50 -16.32 -27.27
C PRO A 405 -1.96 -16.30 -27.16
N PRO A 406 -1.25 -15.58 -28.05
CA PRO A 406 0.21 -15.49 -28.01
C PRO A 406 0.73 -14.71 -26.80
N SER A 407 -0.08 -13.79 -26.27
CA SER A 407 0.23 -13.00 -25.08
C SER A 407 -1.01 -12.82 -24.19
N PHE A 408 -0.79 -12.59 -22.90
CA PHE A 408 -1.85 -12.53 -21.89
C PHE A 408 -1.83 -11.20 -21.14
N TRP A 409 -3.01 -10.60 -20.97
CA TRP A 409 -3.19 -9.41 -20.14
C TRP A 409 -3.23 -9.82 -18.67
N MET A 410 -2.19 -9.45 -17.91
CA MET A 410 -2.02 -9.95 -16.55
C MET A 410 -3.10 -9.44 -15.59
N THR A 411 -3.50 -8.16 -15.71
CA THR A 411 -4.60 -7.60 -14.93
C THR A 411 -5.94 -8.26 -15.21
N GLY A 412 -6.12 -8.81 -16.41
CA GLY A 412 -7.38 -9.36 -16.86
C GLY A 412 -7.84 -10.57 -16.04
N PHE A 413 -6.90 -11.27 -15.39
CA PHE A 413 -7.20 -12.42 -14.55
C PHE A 413 -7.72 -12.02 -13.16
N PHE A 414 -8.67 -12.80 -12.64
CA PHE A 414 -9.05 -12.79 -11.23
C PHE A 414 -7.97 -13.43 -10.35
N ASN A 415 -7.26 -14.43 -10.87
CA ASN A 415 -6.14 -15.08 -10.17
C ASN A 415 -4.83 -15.13 -10.99
N PRO A 416 -4.12 -14.00 -11.13
CA PRO A 416 -2.79 -13.94 -11.76
C PRO A 416 -1.76 -14.95 -11.21
N GLN A 417 -1.79 -15.24 -9.91
CA GLN A 417 -0.87 -16.20 -9.29
C GLN A 417 -1.21 -17.64 -9.71
N GLY A 418 -2.50 -17.96 -9.83
CA GLY A 418 -2.97 -19.23 -10.38
C GLY A 418 -2.53 -19.42 -11.83
N PHE A 419 -2.56 -18.35 -12.64
CA PHE A 419 -2.07 -18.37 -14.01
C PHE A 419 -0.58 -18.73 -14.08
N LEU A 420 0.27 -18.07 -13.28
CA LEU A 420 1.70 -18.35 -13.24
C LEU A 420 2.00 -19.77 -12.72
N THR A 421 1.19 -20.25 -11.77
CA THR A 421 1.28 -21.64 -11.29
C THR A 421 0.91 -22.65 -12.37
N ALA A 422 -0.15 -22.40 -13.14
CA ALA A 422 -0.56 -23.25 -14.25
C ALA A 422 0.52 -23.30 -15.34
N MET A 423 1.15 -22.17 -15.65
CA MET A 423 2.29 -22.10 -16.56
C MET A 423 3.49 -22.90 -16.04
N ARG A 424 3.84 -22.78 -14.74
CA ARG A 424 4.91 -23.60 -14.13
C ARG A 424 4.60 -25.09 -14.23
N GLN A 425 3.38 -25.51 -13.93
CA GLN A 425 2.95 -26.91 -14.05
C GLN A 425 3.04 -27.43 -15.48
N GLU A 426 2.71 -26.59 -16.47
CA GLU A 426 2.85 -26.92 -17.88
C GLU A 426 4.33 -27.17 -18.24
N ILE A 427 5.23 -26.24 -17.90
CA ILE A 427 6.67 -26.38 -18.17
C ILE A 427 7.27 -27.59 -17.47
N SER A 428 6.93 -27.81 -16.19
CA SER A 428 7.40 -28.97 -15.43
C SER A 428 6.95 -30.30 -16.02
N ARG A 429 5.76 -30.37 -16.64
CA ARG A 429 5.28 -31.59 -17.31
C ARG A 429 5.97 -31.85 -18.66
N THR A 430 6.43 -30.80 -19.34
CA THR A 430 7.14 -30.93 -20.62
C THR A 430 8.60 -31.39 -20.44
N HIS A 431 9.23 -31.07 -19.30
CA HIS A 431 10.62 -31.42 -19.03
C HIS A 431 10.73 -32.65 -18.13
N GLU A 432 11.36 -33.72 -18.63
CA GLU A 432 11.57 -34.94 -17.87
C GLU A 432 12.48 -34.69 -16.65
N GLY A 433 12.07 -35.16 -15.47
CA GLY A 433 12.82 -35.01 -14.22
C GLY A 433 12.66 -33.66 -13.51
N TRP A 434 11.82 -32.74 -14.00
CA TRP A 434 11.52 -31.48 -13.30
C TRP A 434 10.39 -31.68 -12.28
N SER A 435 10.63 -31.28 -11.03
CA SER A 435 9.57 -31.18 -10.00
C SER A 435 9.03 -29.75 -9.95
N LEU A 436 7.74 -29.59 -9.63
CA LEU A 436 7.15 -28.25 -9.46
C LEU A 436 7.86 -27.45 -8.36
N ASP A 437 8.31 -28.13 -7.30
CA ASP A 437 8.95 -27.52 -6.13
C ASP A 437 10.33 -26.94 -6.45
N THR A 438 11.05 -27.54 -7.40
CA THR A 438 12.41 -27.12 -7.78
C THR A 438 12.42 -26.10 -8.92
N VAL A 439 11.25 -25.71 -9.42
CA VAL A 439 11.10 -24.84 -10.58
C VAL A 439 10.66 -23.44 -10.15
N VAL A 440 11.53 -22.46 -10.37
CA VAL A 440 11.31 -21.05 -10.02
C VAL A 440 10.96 -20.22 -11.27
N LEU A 441 10.25 -19.12 -11.06
CA LEU A 441 9.94 -18.17 -12.13
C LEU A 441 11.20 -17.42 -12.54
N ALA A 442 11.44 -17.33 -13.85
CA ALA A 442 12.41 -16.44 -14.44
C ALA A 442 11.73 -15.53 -15.45
N SER A 443 12.31 -14.36 -15.68
CA SER A 443 11.74 -13.39 -16.60
C SER A 443 12.77 -12.77 -17.52
N LYS A 444 12.32 -12.38 -18.70
CA LYS A 444 13.07 -11.59 -19.66
C LYS A 444 12.15 -10.52 -20.23
N VAL A 445 12.45 -9.26 -19.94
CA VAL A 445 11.70 -8.15 -20.53
C VAL A 445 12.07 -8.03 -22.01
N THR A 446 11.07 -8.12 -22.87
CA THR A 446 11.27 -8.03 -24.32
C THR A 446 11.37 -6.57 -24.76
N ARG A 447 11.72 -6.34 -26.03
CA ARG A 447 11.69 -4.99 -26.64
C ARG A 447 10.41 -4.71 -27.42
N CYS A 448 9.58 -5.75 -27.62
CA CYS A 448 8.45 -5.71 -28.51
C CYS A 448 7.20 -5.17 -27.82
N ASN A 449 6.29 -4.63 -28.63
CA ASN A 449 4.93 -4.34 -28.19
C ASN A 449 4.02 -5.56 -28.38
N VAL A 450 2.83 -5.53 -27.79
CA VAL A 450 1.85 -6.64 -27.85
C VAL A 450 1.47 -6.98 -29.30
N GLU A 451 1.30 -5.97 -30.15
CA GLU A 451 0.87 -6.09 -31.54
C GLU A 451 1.90 -6.79 -32.44
N GLU A 452 3.17 -6.80 -32.04
CA GLU A 452 4.25 -7.43 -32.80
C GLU A 452 4.36 -8.94 -32.50
N LEU A 453 3.64 -9.44 -31.49
CA LEU A 453 3.71 -10.82 -31.03
C LEU A 453 2.53 -11.63 -31.55
N ASN A 454 2.76 -12.34 -32.66
CA ASN A 454 1.77 -13.23 -33.28
C ASN A 454 1.92 -14.70 -32.87
N GLU A 455 3.07 -15.06 -32.29
CA GLU A 455 3.40 -16.44 -31.93
C GLU A 455 3.72 -16.56 -30.43
N PRO A 456 3.41 -17.71 -29.81
CA PRO A 456 3.83 -17.99 -28.43
C PRO A 456 5.37 -18.10 -28.33
N PRO A 457 5.95 -17.96 -27.13
CA PRO A 457 7.40 -18.05 -26.96
C PRO A 457 7.95 -19.43 -27.36
N ALA A 458 8.94 -19.47 -28.27
CA ALA A 458 9.57 -20.71 -28.72
C ALA A 458 10.32 -21.46 -27.60
N GLU A 459 10.88 -20.73 -26.63
CA GLU A 459 11.60 -21.28 -25.47
C GLU A 459 10.66 -21.80 -24.35
N GLY A 460 9.35 -21.79 -24.58
CA GLY A 460 8.34 -22.12 -23.57
C GLY A 460 7.97 -20.93 -22.66
N GLY A 461 6.96 -21.13 -21.80
CA GLY A 461 6.41 -20.07 -20.95
C GLY A 461 5.36 -19.21 -21.64
N VAL A 462 5.23 -17.96 -21.20
CA VAL A 462 4.15 -17.04 -21.61
C VAL A 462 4.66 -15.61 -21.77
N TYR A 463 4.10 -14.89 -22.74
CA TYR A 463 4.23 -13.44 -22.83
C TYR A 463 3.12 -12.78 -22.03
N ILE A 464 3.47 -11.85 -21.15
CA ILE A 464 2.53 -11.09 -20.32
C ILE A 464 2.65 -9.60 -20.61
N TYR A 465 1.52 -8.91 -20.63
CA TYR A 465 1.46 -7.46 -20.83
C TYR A 465 0.47 -6.79 -19.86
N GLY A 466 0.48 -5.45 -19.86
CA GLY A 466 -0.31 -4.65 -18.94
C GLY A 466 0.30 -4.61 -17.55
N LEU A 467 1.63 -4.53 -17.46
CA LEU A 467 2.33 -4.22 -16.22
C LEU A 467 2.82 -2.77 -16.27
N TYR A 468 2.80 -2.10 -15.13
CA TYR A 468 3.30 -0.74 -14.93
C TYR A 468 4.41 -0.78 -13.90
N ILE A 469 5.50 -0.05 -14.13
CA ILE A 469 6.56 0.11 -13.14
C ILE A 469 6.33 1.38 -12.32
N GLU A 470 6.43 1.26 -11.00
CA GLU A 470 6.37 2.37 -10.04
C GLU A 470 7.73 2.52 -9.35
N GLY A 471 8.19 3.76 -9.15
CA GLY A 471 9.46 4.07 -8.47
C GLY A 471 10.72 3.97 -9.34
N ALA A 472 10.59 3.52 -10.59
CA ALA A 472 11.67 3.47 -11.58
C ALA A 472 11.10 3.61 -13.00
N ALA A 473 11.99 3.62 -14.00
CA ALA A 473 11.65 3.51 -15.41
C ALA A 473 12.45 2.37 -16.07
N TRP A 474 11.95 1.88 -17.21
CA TRP A 474 12.59 0.80 -17.96
C TRP A 474 13.15 1.30 -19.29
N GLU A 475 14.47 1.19 -19.47
CA GLU A 475 15.10 1.54 -20.73
C GLU A 475 15.05 0.37 -21.72
N ARG A 476 14.21 0.49 -22.77
CA ARG A 476 14.02 -0.56 -23.78
C ARG A 476 15.29 -0.94 -24.54
N ARG A 477 16.17 0.02 -24.82
CA ARG A 477 17.40 -0.21 -25.59
C ARG A 477 18.42 -1.04 -24.82
N SER A 478 18.70 -0.67 -23.57
CA SER A 478 19.67 -1.39 -22.73
C SER A 478 19.06 -2.59 -22.00
N SER A 479 17.73 -2.68 -21.95
CA SER A 479 16.97 -3.68 -21.17
C SER A 479 17.36 -3.64 -19.69
N ARG A 480 17.34 -2.44 -19.10
CA ARG A 480 17.72 -2.20 -17.70
C ARG A 480 16.81 -1.20 -17.01
N LEU A 481 16.73 -1.33 -15.69
CA LEU A 481 16.16 -0.33 -14.79
C LEU A 481 17.00 0.95 -14.75
N ILE A 482 16.30 2.08 -14.86
CA ILE A 482 16.80 3.45 -14.74
C ILE A 482 15.91 4.24 -13.77
N GLU A 483 16.37 5.40 -13.31
CA GLU A 483 15.56 6.27 -12.44
C GLU A 483 14.27 6.69 -13.14
N ALA A 484 13.21 6.86 -12.36
CA ALA A 484 11.94 7.35 -12.88
C ALA A 484 12.11 8.75 -13.50
N LYS A 485 11.40 9.00 -14.61
CA LYS A 485 11.39 10.34 -15.20
C LYS A 485 10.62 11.30 -14.28
N PRO A 486 11.05 12.56 -14.11
CA PRO A 486 10.31 13.53 -13.31
C PRO A 486 8.85 13.65 -13.77
N LYS A 487 7.93 13.70 -12.81
CA LYS A 487 6.46 13.82 -13.03
C LYS A 487 5.78 12.60 -13.66
N ILE A 488 6.50 11.51 -13.93
CA ILE A 488 5.94 10.25 -14.41
C ILE A 488 5.93 9.25 -13.26
N LEU A 489 4.74 9.01 -12.68
CA LEU A 489 4.59 8.13 -11.51
C LEU A 489 4.62 6.64 -11.88
N TYR A 490 4.00 6.33 -13.03
CA TYR A 490 3.86 4.98 -13.57
C TYR A 490 4.31 4.99 -15.02
N GLU A 491 5.11 4.00 -15.42
CA GLU A 491 5.50 3.80 -16.81
C GLU A 491 5.06 2.40 -17.26
N ALA A 492 4.45 2.27 -18.43
CA ALA A 492 4.02 0.99 -18.96
C ALA A 492 5.25 0.14 -19.34
N MET A 493 5.31 -1.08 -18.82
CA MET A 493 6.36 -2.03 -19.16
C MET A 493 6.13 -2.61 -20.56
N PRO A 494 7.20 -2.87 -21.32
CA PRO A 494 7.13 -3.74 -22.49
C PRO A 494 6.62 -5.13 -22.12
N VAL A 495 6.31 -5.94 -23.14
CA VAL A 495 5.90 -7.33 -22.92
C VAL A 495 7.01 -8.07 -22.17
N VAL A 496 6.63 -8.76 -21.10
CA VAL A 496 7.55 -9.56 -20.30
C VAL A 496 7.37 -11.02 -20.68
N HIS A 497 8.46 -11.69 -21.03
CA HIS A 497 8.47 -13.14 -21.18
C HIS A 497 8.71 -13.76 -19.81
N VAL A 498 7.73 -14.50 -19.31
CA VAL A 498 7.83 -15.24 -18.06
C VAL A 498 7.88 -16.72 -18.37
N PHE A 499 8.92 -17.37 -17.87
CA PHE A 499 9.16 -18.79 -18.03
C PHE A 499 9.61 -19.38 -16.70
N ALA A 500 9.89 -20.67 -16.67
CA ALA A 500 10.30 -21.35 -15.46
C ALA A 500 11.61 -22.09 -15.68
N VAL A 501 12.47 -22.08 -14.66
CA VAL A 501 13.80 -22.70 -14.68
C VAL A 501 14.01 -23.48 -13.40
N GLN A 502 14.89 -24.48 -13.42
CA GLN A 502 15.30 -25.14 -12.19
C GLN A 502 16.11 -24.19 -11.30
N GLU A 503 15.83 -24.21 -10.00
CA GLU A 503 16.51 -23.41 -8.98
C GLU A 503 18.04 -23.58 -9.02
N SER A 504 18.52 -24.80 -9.28
CA SER A 504 19.95 -25.13 -9.46
C SER A 504 20.63 -24.33 -10.57
N THR A 505 19.89 -23.96 -11.62
CA THR A 505 20.37 -23.16 -12.76
C THR A 505 20.32 -21.67 -12.43
N THR A 506 19.31 -21.24 -11.67
CA THR A 506 19.19 -19.85 -11.18
C THR A 506 20.36 -19.48 -10.28
N SER A 507 20.72 -20.34 -9.33
CA SER A 507 21.85 -20.10 -8.41
C SER A 507 23.19 -19.93 -9.15
N LYS A 508 23.40 -20.65 -10.27
CA LYS A 508 24.58 -20.47 -11.14
C LYS A 508 24.55 -19.16 -11.91
N LYS A 509 23.40 -18.79 -12.49
CA LYS A 509 23.24 -17.51 -13.23
C LYS A 509 23.30 -16.27 -12.32
N ILE A 510 22.85 -16.35 -11.08
CA ILE A 510 22.97 -15.26 -10.09
C ILE A 510 24.45 -15.07 -9.69
N ALA A 511 25.24 -16.14 -9.63
CA ALA A 511 26.68 -16.05 -9.37
C ALA A 511 27.45 -15.42 -10.54
N GLU A 512 26.97 -15.59 -11.78
CA GLU A 512 27.63 -15.12 -13.01
C GLU A 512 27.13 -13.75 -13.50
N SER A 513 25.89 -13.35 -13.18
CA SER A 513 25.31 -12.07 -13.60
C SER A 513 25.40 -11.01 -12.50
N ARG A 514 25.56 -9.74 -12.91
CA ARG A 514 25.52 -8.57 -12.01
C ARG A 514 24.16 -8.52 -11.30
N MET A 515 24.09 -9.08 -10.08
CA MET A 515 22.99 -9.09 -9.11
C MET A 515 21.69 -8.41 -9.60
N PRO A 516 20.74 -9.15 -10.20
CA PRO A 516 19.48 -8.58 -10.64
C PRO A 516 18.65 -8.07 -9.45
N TYR A 517 17.79 -7.10 -9.69
CA TYR A 517 16.81 -6.66 -8.70
C TYR A 517 15.58 -7.55 -8.77
N SER A 518 15.37 -8.36 -7.73
CA SER A 518 14.12 -9.11 -7.58
C SER A 518 12.98 -8.13 -7.26
N CYS A 519 12.13 -7.89 -8.25
CA CYS A 519 11.07 -6.90 -8.23
C CYS A 519 9.71 -7.57 -7.97
N PRO A 520 8.97 -7.15 -6.92
CA PRO A 520 7.65 -7.69 -6.63
C PRO A 520 6.60 -7.17 -7.63
N ILE A 521 5.65 -8.04 -7.97
CA ILE A 521 4.47 -7.74 -8.77
C ILE A 521 3.24 -7.73 -7.85
N TYR A 522 2.51 -6.62 -7.86
CA TYR A 522 1.23 -6.48 -7.15
C TYR A 522 0.09 -6.25 -8.13
N ARG A 523 -1.12 -6.68 -7.76
CA ARG A 523 -2.32 -6.46 -8.57
C ARG A 523 -2.72 -4.98 -8.65
N LYS A 524 -2.46 -4.22 -7.59
CA LYS A 524 -2.89 -2.83 -7.38
C LYS A 524 -1.79 -2.05 -6.65
N PRO A 525 -1.83 -0.70 -6.63
CA PRO A 525 -0.84 0.12 -5.94
C PRO A 525 -0.79 -0.11 -4.43
N ARG A 526 -1.84 -0.69 -3.82
CA ARG A 526 -1.84 -1.14 -2.43
C ARG A 526 -1.07 -2.45 -2.31
N ARG A 527 0.16 -2.38 -1.82
CA ARG A 527 1.16 -3.46 -1.82
C ARG A 527 1.05 -4.44 -0.65
N THR A 528 -0.15 -4.85 -0.28
CA THR A 528 -0.34 -5.87 0.77
C THR A 528 -0.13 -7.28 0.21
N ASP A 529 0.18 -8.26 1.07
CA ASP A 529 0.32 -9.69 0.71
C ASP A 529 -0.90 -10.22 -0.08
N LEU A 530 -2.13 -9.82 0.27
CA LEU A 530 -3.36 -10.17 -0.46
C LEU A 530 -3.37 -9.75 -1.93
N LYS A 531 -2.54 -8.78 -2.31
CA LYS A 531 -2.43 -8.23 -3.66
C LYS A 531 -1.11 -8.63 -4.32
N TYR A 532 -0.21 -9.34 -3.62
CA TYR A 532 1.01 -9.88 -4.20
C TYR A 532 0.68 -10.95 -5.25
N VAL A 533 1.50 -11.04 -6.30
CA VAL A 533 1.33 -11.99 -7.40
C VAL A 533 2.55 -12.91 -7.52
N ALA A 534 3.72 -12.32 -7.72
CA ALA A 534 4.99 -13.01 -7.90
C ALA A 534 6.14 -11.99 -7.82
N SER A 535 7.38 -12.48 -7.83
CA SER A 535 8.56 -11.64 -8.00
C SER A 535 9.29 -12.04 -9.27
N ILE A 536 9.81 -11.06 -9.99
CA ILE A 536 10.62 -11.29 -11.20
C ILE A 536 11.93 -10.53 -11.14
N ASP A 537 12.98 -11.13 -11.70
CA ASP A 537 14.29 -10.53 -11.72
C ASP A 537 14.42 -9.53 -12.87
N LEU A 538 14.75 -8.30 -12.52
CA LEU A 538 14.98 -7.20 -13.44
C LEU A 538 16.46 -6.82 -13.47
N ASN A 539 17.00 -6.71 -14.68
CA ASN A 539 18.36 -6.20 -14.87
C ASN A 539 18.41 -4.72 -14.47
N CYS A 540 19.47 -4.34 -13.75
CA CYS A 540 19.61 -3.00 -13.22
C CYS A 540 20.99 -2.39 -13.48
N THR A 541 21.03 -1.05 -13.47
CA THR A 541 22.26 -0.27 -13.62
C THR A 541 22.95 -0.01 -12.28
N LYS A 542 22.16 0.29 -11.25
CA LYS A 542 22.59 0.48 -9.85
C LYS A 542 22.41 -0.79 -9.04
N THR A 543 22.96 -0.82 -7.82
CA THR A 543 22.84 -1.96 -6.89
C THR A 543 21.37 -2.25 -6.55
N PRO A 544 21.01 -3.52 -6.25
CA PRO A 544 19.64 -3.88 -5.82
C PRO A 544 19.15 -3.06 -4.62
N ASP A 545 20.04 -2.73 -3.68
CA ASP A 545 19.73 -1.89 -2.51
C ASP A 545 19.22 -0.51 -2.89
N HIS A 546 19.70 0.07 -3.99
CA HIS A 546 19.19 1.34 -4.49
C HIS A 546 17.70 1.23 -4.85
N TRP A 547 17.32 0.17 -5.56
CA TRP A 547 15.93 -0.06 -5.99
C TRP A 547 15.02 -0.50 -4.85
N CYS A 548 15.57 -1.19 -3.84
CA CYS A 548 14.86 -1.43 -2.58
C CYS A 548 14.48 -0.10 -1.91
N LYS A 549 15.42 0.85 -1.76
CA LYS A 549 15.14 2.16 -1.13
C LYS A 549 14.11 2.97 -1.90
N ARG A 550 14.17 2.92 -3.24
CA ARG A 550 13.21 3.54 -4.16
C ARG A 550 11.83 2.86 -4.15
N SER A 551 11.69 1.72 -3.48
CA SER A 551 10.47 0.92 -3.41
C SER A 551 9.94 0.57 -4.79
N VAL A 552 10.80 0.07 -5.67
CA VAL A 552 10.40 -0.29 -7.04
C VAL A 552 9.47 -1.50 -7.03
N ALA A 553 8.34 -1.40 -7.70
CA ALA A 553 7.43 -2.52 -7.88
C ALA A 553 6.79 -2.49 -9.27
N LEU A 554 6.34 -3.67 -9.69
CA LEU A 554 5.47 -3.80 -10.85
C LEU A 554 4.01 -3.89 -10.37
N LEU A 555 3.14 -3.15 -11.03
CA LEU A 555 1.73 -3.12 -10.76
C LEU A 555 1.01 -3.66 -11.99
N CYS A 556 0.08 -4.61 -11.80
CA CYS A 556 -0.81 -5.00 -12.87
C CYS A 556 -1.69 -3.78 -13.22
N ASP A 557 -2.33 -3.17 -12.23
CA ASP A 557 -3.19 -2.02 -12.45
C ASP A 557 -2.81 -0.85 -11.53
N ILE A 558 -3.01 0.37 -12.03
CA ILE A 558 -2.71 1.64 -11.37
C ILE A 558 -3.98 2.40 -10.95
N LYS A 559 -5.16 1.88 -11.30
CA LYS A 559 -6.46 2.54 -11.11
C LYS A 559 -7.28 2.00 -9.96
#